data_AF-A0A2I3BQQ1-F1
#
_entry.id   AF-A0A2I3BQQ1-F1
#
_cell.length_a   1.000
_cell.length_b   1.000
_cell.length_c   1.000
_cell.angle_alpha   90.00
_cell.angle_beta   90.00
_cell.angle_gamma   90.00
#
_symmetry.space_group_name_H-M   'P 1'
#
loop_
_entity.id
_entity.type
_entity.pdbx_description
1 polymer ?
#
loop_
_entity_poly.entity_id
_entity_poly.type
_entity_poly.pdbx_seq_one_letter_code
_entity_poly.pdbx_strand_id
1 'polypeptide(L)'
;MTTCLSPLVHDLICNLGFELKEICDINSIVTQNGEVRWKAITDRVRYEELGRSLDYRRSVQQLGPVCEAIHLHISALTRAQFEIQYSPWYQWTTYPELFLEILDALQSSQPAAVSLGVMKLASCLERALGDVFLLVGKECPFLLRDLLASAELAQVFGHAVVSVQILHKA
;
A
#
# COMPACT_ATOMS: atom_id res chain seq x y z
N MET A 1 -22.67 -7.98 -11.55
CA MET A 1 -21.25 -8.29 -11.39
C MET A 1 -21.12 -9.36 -10.32
N THR A 2 -20.42 -10.46 -10.60
CA THR A 2 -20.07 -11.48 -9.60
C THR A 2 -18.72 -11.09 -9.00
N THR A 3 -18.68 -10.85 -7.69
CA THR A 3 -17.44 -10.54 -6.96
C THR A 3 -17.01 -11.73 -6.11
N CYS A 4 -15.71 -11.88 -5.91
CA CYS A 4 -15.13 -12.86 -4.98
C CYS A 4 -15.03 -12.31 -3.54
N LEU A 5 -15.40 -11.04 -3.34
CA LEU A 5 -15.37 -10.40 -2.03
C LEU A 5 -16.62 -10.78 -1.23
N SER A 6 -16.46 -10.93 0.09
CA SER A 6 -17.61 -11.04 0.99
C SER A 6 -18.44 -9.75 0.94
N PRO A 7 -19.73 -9.79 1.29
CA PRO A 7 -20.59 -8.61 1.23
C PRO A 7 -20.06 -7.40 2.01
N LEU A 8 -19.49 -7.63 3.19
CA LEU A 8 -18.92 -6.57 4.03
C LEU A 8 -17.66 -5.97 3.41
N VAL A 9 -16.75 -6.81 2.91
CA VAL A 9 -15.51 -6.34 2.27
C VAL A 9 -15.82 -5.59 0.98
N HIS A 10 -16.79 -6.07 0.20
CA HIS A 10 -17.27 -5.37 -0.98
C HIS A 10 -17.83 -3.99 -0.62
N ASP A 11 -18.68 -3.89 0.41
CA ASP A 11 -19.22 -2.59 0.84
C ASP A 11 -18.12 -1.63 1.30
N LEU A 12 -17.17 -2.09 2.12
CA LEU A 12 -16.05 -1.29 2.59
C LEU A 12 -15.18 -0.76 1.43
N ILE A 13 -14.77 -1.64 0.52
CA ILE A 13 -13.81 -1.28 -0.53
C ILE A 13 -14.49 -0.55 -1.69
N CYS A 14 -15.64 -1.04 -2.17
CA CYS A 14 -16.23 -0.56 -3.42
C CYS A 14 -17.25 0.56 -3.21
N ASN A 15 -17.86 0.68 -2.03
CA ASN A 15 -18.82 1.75 -1.74
C ASN A 15 -18.22 2.79 -0.80
N LEU A 16 -17.81 2.35 0.39
CA LEU A 16 -17.42 3.24 1.47
C LEU A 16 -16.13 4.01 1.18
N GLY A 17 -15.11 3.36 0.62
CA GLY A 17 -13.87 4.01 0.21
C GLY A 17 -14.08 5.12 -0.81
N PHE A 18 -15.10 5.02 -1.66
CA PHE A 18 -15.40 6.00 -2.70
C PHE A 18 -16.55 6.95 -2.32
N GLU A 19 -17.01 6.92 -1.06
CA GLU A 19 -18.11 7.77 -0.58
C GLU A 19 -17.69 9.24 -0.51
N LEU A 20 -16.48 9.51 -0.02
CA LEU A 20 -15.91 10.85 0.02
C LEU A 20 -15.35 11.21 -1.36
N LYS A 21 -15.89 12.26 -1.98
CA LYS A 21 -15.39 12.81 -3.26
C LYS A 21 -14.38 13.95 -3.06
N GLU A 22 -13.65 13.93 -1.96
CA GLU A 22 -12.61 14.92 -1.71
C GLU A 22 -11.52 14.78 -2.76
N ILE A 23 -11.15 15.89 -3.41
CA ILE A 23 -10.00 15.91 -4.31
C ILE A 23 -8.74 15.92 -3.43
N CYS A 24 -8.03 14.80 -3.39
CA CYS A 24 -6.76 14.71 -2.70
C CYS A 24 -5.62 15.14 -3.63
N ASP A 25 -4.91 16.21 -3.28
CA ASP A 25 -3.74 16.66 -4.04
C ASP A 25 -2.59 15.66 -3.85
N ILE A 26 -2.13 15.06 -4.95
CA ILE A 26 -1.01 14.12 -4.93
C ILE A 26 0.26 14.77 -4.35
N ASN A 27 0.46 16.08 -4.51
CA ASN A 27 1.61 16.78 -3.95
C ASN A 27 1.57 16.88 -2.42
N SER A 28 0.45 16.51 -1.78
CA SER A 28 0.37 16.33 -0.33
C SER A 28 0.79 14.92 0.11
N ILE A 29 0.71 13.92 -0.78
CA ILE A 29 1.00 12.50 -0.49
C ILE A 29 2.41 12.13 -0.93
N VAL A 30 2.86 12.55 -2.11
CA VAL A 30 4.17 12.20 -2.68
C VAL A 30 4.93 13.47 -3.04
N THR A 31 6.24 13.49 -2.77
CA THR A 31 7.11 14.59 -3.19
C THR A 31 7.43 14.49 -4.69
N GLN A 32 8.01 15.55 -5.26
CA GLN A 32 8.47 15.53 -6.65
C GLN A 32 9.52 14.44 -6.92
N ASN A 33 10.22 13.97 -5.88
CA ASN A 33 11.25 12.93 -5.97
C ASN A 33 10.69 11.51 -5.73
N GLY A 34 9.36 11.35 -5.63
CA GLY A 34 8.73 10.05 -5.39
C GLY A 34 8.68 9.61 -3.93
N GLU A 35 9.13 10.45 -2.98
CA GLU A 35 9.09 10.12 -1.55
C GLU A 35 7.65 10.20 -1.02
N VAL A 36 7.23 9.17 -0.29
CA VAL A 36 5.91 9.12 0.34
C VAL A 36 5.91 9.92 1.65
N ARG A 37 5.03 10.91 1.75
CA ARG A 37 4.78 11.65 2.99
C ARG A 37 3.83 10.85 3.88
N TRP A 38 4.39 9.91 4.62
CA TRP A 38 3.63 9.00 5.50
C TRP A 38 2.62 9.70 6.40
N LYS A 39 2.96 10.90 6.91
CA LYS A 39 2.05 11.70 7.73
C LYS A 39 0.70 11.98 7.04
N ALA A 40 0.70 12.28 5.74
CA ALA A 40 -0.53 12.54 4.99
C ALA A 40 -1.44 11.30 4.91
N ILE A 41 -0.88 10.10 4.99
CA ILE A 41 -1.61 8.82 4.99
C ILE A 41 -2.04 8.46 6.41
N THR A 42 -1.13 8.53 7.38
CA THR A 42 -1.42 8.17 8.78
C THR A 42 -2.42 9.11 9.43
N ASP A 43 -2.42 10.39 9.05
CA ASP A 43 -3.41 11.36 9.51
C ASP A 43 -4.83 11.07 8.98
N ARG A 44 -5.01 10.09 8.08
CA ARG A 44 -6.33 9.60 7.61
C ARG A 44 -6.77 8.34 8.34
N VAL A 45 -5.90 7.73 9.14
CA VAL A 45 -6.25 6.60 10.00
C VAL A 45 -6.92 7.14 11.26
N ARG A 46 -8.03 6.52 11.65
CA ARG A 46 -8.83 6.91 12.80
C ARG A 46 -8.87 5.79 13.81
N TYR A 47 -8.70 6.15 15.06
CA TYR A 47 -8.90 5.28 16.21
C TYR A 47 -10.19 5.72 16.91
N GLU A 48 -10.85 4.79 17.57
CA GLU A 48 -12.00 5.09 18.42
C GLU A 48 -11.61 6.09 19.53
N GLU A 49 -12.60 6.76 20.13
CA GLU A 49 -12.40 7.85 21.10
C GLU A 49 -11.52 7.49 22.30
N LEU A 50 -11.40 6.19 22.63
CA LEU A 50 -10.54 5.69 23.71
C LEU A 50 -9.18 5.16 23.23
N GLY A 51 -8.86 5.26 21.94
CA GLY A 51 -7.61 4.82 21.31
C GLY A 51 -7.38 3.31 21.33
N ARG A 52 -8.38 2.51 21.73
CA ARG A 52 -8.25 1.06 21.96
C ARG A 52 -8.37 0.21 20.70
N SER A 53 -9.07 0.72 19.69
CA SER A 53 -9.35 0.01 18.45
C SER A 53 -9.40 0.98 17.27
N LEU A 54 -9.12 0.43 16.09
CA LEU A 54 -9.17 1.15 14.83
C LEU A 54 -10.62 1.38 14.42
N ASP A 55 -10.99 2.61 14.09
CA ASP A 55 -12.25 2.90 13.42
C ASP A 55 -12.09 2.58 11.94
N TYR A 56 -12.31 1.30 11.59
CA TYR A 56 -12.15 0.78 10.23
C TYR A 56 -12.99 1.54 9.22
N ARG A 57 -14.25 1.84 9.58
CA ARG A 57 -15.19 2.48 8.66
C ARG A 57 -14.67 3.88 8.30
N ARG A 58 -14.36 4.69 9.31
CA ARG A 58 -13.92 6.06 9.11
C ARG A 58 -12.53 6.14 8.50
N SER A 59 -11.65 5.18 8.82
CA SER A 59 -10.33 5.07 8.20
C SER A 59 -10.43 4.74 6.71
N VAL A 60 -11.27 3.77 6.33
CA VAL A 60 -11.47 3.40 4.92
C VAL A 60 -12.08 4.56 4.12
N GLN A 61 -13.09 5.26 4.67
CA GLN A 61 -13.64 6.46 4.05
C GLN A 61 -12.57 7.52 3.76
N GLN A 62 -11.67 7.76 4.71
CA GLN A 62 -10.66 8.82 4.60
C GLN A 62 -9.45 8.43 3.76
N LEU A 63 -9.14 7.14 3.66
CA LEU A 63 -8.05 6.61 2.84
C LEU A 63 -8.45 6.44 1.37
N GLY A 64 -9.74 6.24 1.08
CA GLY A 64 -10.19 6.05 -0.30
C GLY A 64 -9.77 7.17 -1.27
N PRO A 65 -9.99 8.46 -0.96
CA PRO A 65 -9.49 9.57 -1.78
C PRO A 65 -7.97 9.58 -1.96
N VAL A 66 -7.21 9.12 -0.96
CA VAL A 66 -5.74 8.99 -1.03
C VAL A 66 -5.36 7.88 -2.00
N CYS A 67 -6.00 6.72 -1.90
CA CYS A 67 -5.80 5.59 -2.81
C CYS A 67 -6.15 5.96 -4.25
N GLU A 68 -7.26 6.67 -4.46
CA GLU A 68 -7.67 7.16 -5.77
C GLU A 68 -6.64 8.14 -6.36
N ALA A 69 -6.18 9.13 -5.58
CA ALA A 69 -5.16 10.08 -6.04
C ALA A 69 -3.83 9.40 -6.40
N ILE A 70 -3.38 8.43 -5.59
CA ILE A 70 -2.19 7.62 -5.90
C ILE A 70 -2.41 6.82 -7.19
N HIS A 71 -3.56 6.14 -7.32
CA HIS A 71 -3.87 5.35 -8.51
C HIS A 71 -3.87 6.20 -9.78
N LEU A 72 -4.52 7.37 -9.75
CA LEU A 72 -4.56 8.30 -10.87
C LEU A 72 -3.16 8.85 -11.20
N HIS A 73 -2.37 9.19 -10.19
CA HIS A 73 -1.00 9.66 -10.40
C HIS A 73 -0.13 8.60 -11.06
N ILE A 74 -0.06 7.39 -10.49
CA ILE A 74 0.76 6.31 -11.01
C ILE A 74 0.31 5.90 -12.41
N SER A 75 -1.00 5.82 -12.65
CA SER A 75 -1.55 5.46 -13.97
C SER A 75 -1.21 6.49 -15.06
N ALA A 76 -1.05 7.76 -14.69
CA ALA A 76 -0.71 8.84 -15.62
C ALA A 76 0.78 8.90 -15.99
N LEU A 77 1.66 8.22 -15.24
CA LEU A 77 3.09 8.21 -15.52
C LEU A 77 3.41 7.32 -16.71
N THR A 78 4.32 7.79 -17.56
CA THR A 78 4.99 6.90 -18.52
C THR A 78 5.95 5.98 -17.78
N ARG A 79 6.27 4.83 -18.40
CA ARG A 79 7.27 3.90 -17.89
C ARG A 79 8.59 4.58 -17.51
N ALA A 80 9.10 5.46 -18.38
CA ALA A 80 10.35 6.19 -18.14
C ALA A 80 10.26 7.17 -16.96
N GLN A 81 9.13 7.88 -16.82
CA GLN A 81 8.91 8.78 -15.69
C GLN A 81 8.85 8.01 -14.37
N PHE A 82 8.09 6.90 -14.35
CA PHE A 82 8.00 6.04 -13.18
C PHE A 82 9.37 5.48 -12.79
N GLU A 83 10.13 4.98 -13.77
CA GLU A 83 11.46 4.43 -13.53
C GLU A 83 12.43 5.48 -12.95
N ILE A 84 12.51 6.67 -13.56
CA ILE A 84 13.38 7.75 -13.07
C ILE A 84 12.99 8.18 -11.65
N GLN A 85 11.69 8.31 -11.38
CA GLN A 85 11.19 8.86 -10.12
C GLN A 85 11.19 7.82 -8.99
N TYR A 86 10.84 6.56 -9.27
CA TYR A 86 10.59 5.55 -8.25
C TYR A 86 11.68 4.48 -8.10
N SER A 87 12.55 4.27 -9.10
CA SER A 87 13.61 3.26 -9.04
C SER A 87 14.45 3.27 -7.76
N PRO A 88 14.92 4.44 -7.26
CA PRO A 88 15.69 4.50 -6.02
C PRO A 88 14.98 3.87 -4.80
N TRP A 89 13.64 3.86 -4.80
CA TRP A 89 12.83 3.41 -3.67
C TRP A 89 12.57 1.90 -3.64
N TYR A 90 12.80 1.19 -4.76
CA TYR A 90 12.58 -0.26 -4.85
C TYR A 90 13.82 -1.06 -5.26
N GLN A 91 14.97 -0.42 -5.50
CA GLN A 91 16.23 -1.10 -5.85
C GLN A 91 16.68 -2.15 -4.83
N TRP A 92 16.39 -1.93 -3.54
CA TRP A 92 16.71 -2.87 -2.46
C TRP A 92 15.99 -4.22 -2.56
N THR A 93 14.95 -4.31 -3.39
CA THR A 93 14.17 -5.55 -3.56
C THR A 93 14.86 -6.61 -4.43
N THR A 94 15.99 -6.27 -5.07
CA THR A 94 16.76 -7.13 -6.01
C THR A 94 16.03 -7.43 -7.34
N TYR A 95 14.76 -7.03 -7.49
CA TYR A 95 13.95 -7.28 -8.71
C TYR A 95 13.23 -6.00 -9.18
N PRO A 96 13.96 -4.93 -9.54
CA PRO A 96 13.39 -3.64 -9.90
C PRO A 96 12.48 -3.69 -11.15
N GLU A 97 12.80 -4.55 -12.12
CA GLU A 97 12.02 -4.77 -13.34
C GLU A 97 10.57 -5.19 -13.06
N LEU A 98 10.31 -5.89 -11.94
CA LEU A 98 8.97 -6.30 -11.55
C LEU A 98 8.03 -5.10 -11.37
N PHE A 99 8.52 -3.99 -10.83
CA PHE A 99 7.70 -2.79 -10.60
C PHE A 99 7.23 -2.17 -11.91
N LEU A 100 8.06 -2.23 -12.95
CA LEU A 100 7.70 -1.76 -14.28
C LEU A 100 6.69 -2.69 -14.97
N GLU A 101 6.83 -4.02 -14.79
CA GLU A 101 5.83 -4.98 -15.26
C GLU A 101 4.46 -4.76 -14.61
N ILE A 102 4.44 -4.40 -13.32
CA ILE A 102 3.20 -4.10 -12.60
C ILE A 102 2.58 -2.80 -13.10
N LEU A 103 3.39 -1.78 -13.39
CA LEU A 103 2.90 -0.55 -14.02
C LEU A 103 2.23 -0.85 -15.37
N ASP A 104 2.87 -1.65 -16.22
CA ASP A 104 2.29 -2.07 -17.49
C ASP A 104 0.98 -2.83 -17.27
N ALA A 105 0.92 -3.71 -16.27
CA ALA A 105 -0.28 -4.46 -15.92
C ALA A 105 -1.43 -3.54 -15.46
N LEU A 106 -1.14 -2.52 -14.64
CA LEU A 106 -2.12 -1.51 -14.22
C LEU A 106 -2.67 -0.73 -15.42
N GLN A 107 -1.82 -0.38 -16.38
CA GLN A 107 -2.22 0.35 -17.59
C GLN A 107 -2.96 -0.54 -18.61
N SER A 108 -2.73 -1.86 -18.59
CA SER A 108 -3.31 -2.81 -19.55
C SER A 108 -4.82 -3.04 -19.41
N SER A 109 -5.45 -2.54 -18.33
CA SER A 109 -6.87 -2.77 -17.99
C SER A 109 -7.29 -4.25 -17.93
N GLN A 110 -6.34 -5.19 -17.83
CA GLN A 110 -6.62 -6.63 -17.70
C GLN A 110 -6.68 -7.03 -16.22
N PRO A 111 -7.86 -7.39 -15.67
CA PRO A 111 -7.99 -7.64 -14.23
C PRO A 111 -7.12 -8.79 -13.72
N ALA A 112 -6.90 -9.82 -14.55
CA ALA A 112 -6.03 -10.95 -14.22
C ALA A 112 -4.56 -10.52 -14.11
N ALA A 113 -4.09 -9.65 -15.02
CA ALA A 113 -2.72 -9.14 -14.99
C ALA A 113 -2.46 -8.28 -13.75
N VAL A 114 -3.42 -7.42 -13.40
CA VAL A 114 -3.35 -6.61 -12.15
C VAL A 114 -3.30 -7.52 -10.93
N SER A 115 -4.18 -8.52 -10.85
CA SER A 115 -4.23 -9.44 -9.71
C SER A 115 -2.93 -10.23 -9.55
N LEU A 116 -2.41 -10.77 -10.66
CA LEU A 116 -1.11 -11.45 -10.67
C LEU A 116 0.04 -10.51 -10.30
N GLY A 117 0.00 -9.27 -10.79
CA GLY A 117 0.98 -8.22 -10.45
C GLY A 117 1.03 -7.96 -8.95
N VAL A 118 -0.12 -7.79 -8.30
CA VAL A 118 -0.21 -7.61 -6.84
C VAL A 118 0.36 -8.81 -6.09
N MET A 119 0.07 -10.05 -6.54
CA MET A 119 0.62 -11.25 -5.92
C MET A 119 2.15 -11.34 -6.06
N LYS A 120 2.70 -11.04 -7.24
CA LYS A 120 4.15 -11.01 -7.48
C LYS A 120 4.82 -9.93 -6.62
N LEU A 121 4.21 -8.75 -6.52
CA LEU A 121 4.71 -7.65 -5.69
C LEU A 121 4.76 -8.04 -4.22
N ALA A 122 3.68 -8.62 -3.70
CA ALA A 122 3.61 -9.06 -2.31
C ALA A 122 4.70 -10.09 -1.99
N SER A 123 4.88 -11.10 -2.85
CA SER A 123 5.95 -12.10 -2.68
C SER A 123 7.35 -11.49 -2.78
N CYS A 124 7.57 -10.55 -3.69
CA CYS A 124 8.84 -9.85 -3.82
C CYS A 124 9.18 -9.03 -2.57
N LEU A 125 8.21 -8.29 -2.05
CA LEU A 125 8.36 -7.51 -0.80
C LEU A 125 8.58 -8.42 0.40
N GLU A 126 7.84 -9.53 0.50
CA GLU A 126 8.00 -10.52 1.58
C GLU A 126 9.44 -11.05 1.64
N ARG A 127 9.97 -11.47 0.49
CA ARG A 127 11.35 -11.97 0.42
C ARG A 127 12.36 -10.87 0.73
N ALA A 128 12.24 -9.71 0.10
CA ALA A 128 13.20 -8.62 0.29
C ALA A 128 13.22 -8.12 1.75
N LEU A 129 12.06 -7.99 2.39
CA LEU A 129 11.98 -7.64 3.81
C LEU A 129 12.51 -8.77 4.69
N GLY A 130 12.27 -10.03 4.32
CA GLY A 130 12.83 -11.19 5.02
C GLY A 130 14.36 -11.20 4.98
N ASP A 131 14.95 -10.89 3.83
CA ASP A 131 16.40 -10.75 3.66
C ASP A 131 16.95 -9.64 4.57
N VAL A 132 16.28 -8.48 4.62
CA VAL A 132 16.64 -7.38 5.55
C VAL A 132 16.51 -7.81 7.01
N PHE A 133 15.46 -8.55 7.36
CA PHE A 133 15.23 -9.01 8.73
C PHE A 133 16.28 -10.04 9.19
N LEU A 134 16.70 -10.94 8.30
CA LEU A 134 17.77 -11.90 8.59
C LEU A 134 19.11 -11.22 8.91
N LEU A 135 19.38 -10.03 8.35
CA LEU A 135 20.56 -9.23 8.73
C LEU A 135 20.53 -8.77 10.20
N VAL A 136 19.34 -8.71 10.82
CA VAL A 136 19.15 -8.37 12.25
C VAL A 136 19.38 -9.59 13.17
N GLY A 137 19.55 -10.80 12.61
CA GLY A 137 19.92 -12.01 13.35
C GLY A 137 18.78 -12.69 14.11
N LYS A 138 17.53 -12.47 13.70
CA LYS A 138 16.33 -13.10 14.28
C LYS A 138 15.63 -14.05 13.30
N GLU A 139 14.84 -14.99 13.81
CA GLU A 139 13.98 -15.84 12.97
C GLU A 139 12.93 -15.01 12.24
N CYS A 140 12.95 -15.05 10.90
CA CYS A 140 12.03 -14.30 10.07
C CYS A 140 10.62 -14.90 10.14
N PRO A 141 9.58 -14.12 10.44
CA PRO A 141 8.20 -14.56 10.29
C PRO A 141 7.92 -15.03 8.87
N PHE A 142 7.12 -16.09 8.72
CA PHE A 142 6.85 -16.71 7.43
C PHE A 142 5.94 -15.89 6.51
N LEU A 143 5.14 -14.98 7.06
CA LEU A 143 4.15 -14.21 6.28
C LEU A 143 4.47 -12.72 6.35
N LEU A 144 4.37 -12.03 5.21
CA LEU A 144 4.61 -10.59 5.08
C LEU A 144 3.88 -9.79 6.16
N ARG A 145 2.64 -10.16 6.49
CA ARG A 145 1.87 -9.50 7.54
C ARG A 145 2.50 -9.59 8.94
N ASP A 146 3.10 -10.74 9.25
CA ASP A 146 3.66 -11.02 10.57
C ASP A 146 5.04 -10.36 10.66
N LEU A 147 5.73 -10.26 9.52
CA LEU A 147 6.95 -9.47 9.35
C LEU A 147 6.68 -7.97 9.51
N LEU A 148 5.66 -7.42 8.85
CA LEU A 148 5.27 -6.00 8.96
C LEU A 148 4.75 -5.63 10.36
N ALA A 149 4.14 -6.58 11.08
CA ALA A 149 3.69 -6.40 12.46
C ALA A 149 4.83 -6.57 13.49
N SER A 150 6.05 -6.87 13.07
CA SER A 150 7.20 -7.04 13.97
C SER A 150 7.58 -5.72 14.64
N ALA A 151 8.07 -5.81 15.89
CA ALA A 151 8.50 -4.63 16.64
C ALA A 151 9.68 -3.93 15.96
N GLU A 152 10.50 -4.71 15.27
CA GLU A 152 11.68 -4.28 14.52
C GLU A 152 11.27 -3.38 13.35
N LEU A 153 10.29 -3.81 12.53
CA LEU A 153 9.80 -2.98 11.44
C LEU A 153 8.91 -1.84 11.96
N ALA A 154 8.17 -2.03 13.05
CA ALA A 154 7.41 -0.96 13.69
C ALA A 154 8.32 0.15 14.26
N GLN A 155 9.53 -0.19 14.73
CA GLN A 155 10.52 0.79 15.17
C GLN A 155 11.11 1.58 14.00
N VAL A 156 11.24 0.96 12.83
CA VAL A 156 11.79 1.58 11.61
C VAL A 156 10.74 2.43 10.87
N PHE A 157 9.52 1.93 10.70
CA PHE A 157 8.46 2.59 9.94
C PHE A 157 7.47 3.40 10.80
N GLY A 158 7.44 3.14 12.11
CA GLY A 158 6.47 3.72 13.04
C GLY A 158 5.16 2.93 13.13
N HIS A 159 4.59 2.86 14.34
CA HIS A 159 3.35 2.10 14.62
C HIS A 159 2.14 2.49 13.75
N ALA A 160 2.05 3.75 13.32
CA ALA A 160 0.96 4.22 12.48
C ALA A 160 1.06 3.66 11.04
N VAL A 161 2.27 3.51 10.50
CA VAL A 161 2.50 2.93 9.17
C VAL A 161 2.17 1.43 9.17
N VAL A 162 2.54 0.73 10.24
CA VAL A 162 2.16 -0.67 10.46
C VAL A 162 0.64 -0.81 10.58
N SER A 163 -0.03 0.15 11.24
CA SER A 163 -1.50 0.14 11.38
C SER A 163 -2.23 0.31 10.05
N VAL A 164 -1.72 1.14 9.12
CA VAL A 164 -2.26 1.27 7.76
C VAL A 164 -2.20 -0.08 7.02
N GLN A 165 -1.13 -0.84 7.20
CA GLN A 165 -0.94 -2.14 6.54
C GLN A 165 -1.84 -3.24 7.11
N ILE A 166 -2.29 -3.10 8.37
CA ILE A 166 -3.18 -4.05 9.06
C ILE A 166 -4.67 -3.86 8.66
N LEU A 167 -5.03 -2.76 7.98
CA LEU A 167 -6.41 -2.53 7.48
C LEU A 167 -6.92 -3.61 6.52
N HIS A 168 -6.05 -4.48 6.00
CA HIS A 168 -6.39 -5.60 5.11
C HIS A 168 -7.11 -6.79 5.80
N LYS A 169 -7.50 -6.65 7.08
CA LYS A 169 -8.12 -7.70 7.91
C LYS A 169 -9.58 -7.49 8.32
N ALA A 170 -10.28 -6.48 7.79
CA ALA A 170 -11.73 -6.33 7.97
C ALA A 170 -12.50 -6.89 6.77
#